data_AF-A0A521SJZ5-F1
#
_entry.id   AF-A0A521SJZ5-F1
#
_cell.length_a   1.000
_cell.length_b   1.000
_cell.length_c   1.000
_cell.angle_alpha   90.00
_cell.angle_beta   90.00
_cell.angle_gamma   90.00
#
_symmetry.space_group_name_H-M   'P 1'
#
loop_
_entity.id
_entity.type
_entity.pdbx_description
1 polymer ?
#
loop_
_entity_poly.entity_id
_entity_poly.type
_entity_poly.pdbx_seq_one_letter_code
_entity_poly.pdbx_strand_id
1 'polypeptide(L)' 'MIETRLSLKARESPLTSEAEQLRILSEITACPSFDEPMRRAGLDPLYATGIAIFQMNLGKLC' A
#
# COMPACT_ATOMS: atom_id res chain seq x y z
N MET A 1 16.79 -1.68 -23.07
CA MET A 1 16.70 -1.44 -21.61
C MET A 1 15.27 -1.03 -21.29
N ILE A 2 14.55 -1.81 -20.49
CA ILE A 2 13.23 -1.40 -19.99
C ILE A 2 13.50 -0.45 -18.82
N GLU A 3 13.24 0.84 -19.00
CA GLU A 3 13.30 1.79 -17.88
C GLU A 3 12.28 1.37 -16.82
N THR A 4 12.78 0.90 -15.67
CA THR A 4 11.91 0.54 -14.56
C THR A 4 11.49 1.83 -13.86
N ARG A 5 10.29 2.34 -14.18
CA ARG A 5 9.66 3.44 -13.45
C ARG A 5 9.21 2.92 -12.08
N LEU A 6 10.02 3.16 -11.05
CA LEU A 6 9.84 2.53 -9.72
C LEU A 6 8.64 3.10 -8.93
N SER A 7 8.35 4.40 -9.06
CA SER A 7 7.25 5.02 -8.29
C SER A 7 5.92 4.99 -9.04
N LEU A 8 4.81 5.00 -8.30
CA LEU A 8 3.47 5.18 -8.89
C LEU A 8 3.39 6.48 -9.69
N LYS A 9 4.05 7.54 -9.20
CA LYS A 9 4.14 8.85 -9.86
C LYS A 9 4.87 8.77 -11.19
N ALA A 10 6.03 8.12 -11.24
CA ALA A 10 6.77 7.95 -12.49
C ALA A 10 5.97 7.13 -13.50
N ARG A 11 5.15 6.19 -13.03
CA ARG A 11 4.26 5.35 -13.86
C ARG A 11 2.94 6.03 -14.24
N GLU A 12 2.71 7.29 -13.84
CA GLU A 12 1.44 8.00 -14.07
C GLU A 12 0.22 7.19 -13.60
N SER A 13 0.39 6.40 -12.53
CA SER A 13 -0.66 5.52 -12.03
C SER A 13 -1.85 6.35 -11.50
N PRO A 14 -3.10 5.93 -11.72
CA PRO A 14 -4.27 6.54 -11.07
C PRO A 14 -4.16 6.57 -9.55
N LEU A 15 -3.44 5.61 -8.96
CA LEU A 15 -3.12 5.54 -7.54
C LEU A 15 -2.16 6.65 -7.07
N THR A 16 -1.82 7.62 -7.91
CA THR A 16 -1.12 8.85 -7.50
C THR A 16 -2.09 9.94 -7.06
N SER A 17 -3.36 9.83 -7.44
CA SER A 17 -4.43 10.73 -7.04
C SER A 17 -4.99 10.32 -5.70
N GLU A 18 -4.96 11.23 -4.74
CA GLU A 18 -5.59 11.05 -3.42
C GLU A 18 -7.09 10.75 -3.54
N ALA A 19 -7.80 11.49 -4.41
CA ALA A 19 -9.23 11.29 -4.62
C ALA A 19 -9.55 9.87 -5.13
N GLU A 20 -8.71 9.33 -6.01
CA GLU A 20 -8.89 7.98 -6.53
C GLU A 20 -8.57 6.91 -5.47
N GLN A 21 -7.53 7.13 -4.66
CA GLN A 21 -7.23 6.25 -3.54
C GLN A 21 -8.41 6.21 -2.54
N LEU A 22 -8.94 7.38 -2.16
CA LEU A 22 -10.07 7.49 -1.24
C LEU A 22 -11.33 6.83 -1.81
N ARG A 23 -11.61 7.00 -3.11
CA ARG A 23 -12.73 6.33 -3.79
C ARG A 23 -12.59 4.80 -3.66
N ILE A 24 -11.43 4.25 -4.02
CA ILE A 24 -11.17 2.80 -3.93
C ILE A 24 -11.32 2.31 -2.49
N LEU A 25 -10.74 3.02 -1.52
CA LEU A 25 -10.85 2.65 -0.09
C LEU A 25 -12.29 2.69 0.41
N SER A 26 -13.11 3.63 -0.07
CA SER A 26 -14.52 3.73 0.30
C SER A 26 -15.39 2.58 -0.26
N GLU A 27 -14.94 1.92 -1.33
CA GLU A 27 -15.63 0.79 -1.95
C GLU A 27 -15.29 -0.56 -1.28
N ILE A 28 -14.22 -0.61 -0.47
CA ILE A 28 -13.82 -1.82 0.26
C ILE A 28 -14.73 -2.02 1.47
N THR A 29 -15.63 -2.99 1.37
CA THR A 29 -16.57 -3.36 2.45
C THR A 29 -16.00 -4.34 3.46
N ALA A 30 -15.02 -5.15 3.06
CA ALA A 30 -14.32 -6.09 3.93
C ALA A 30 -12.91 -6.37 3.40
N CYS A 31 -11.97 -6.59 4.32
CA CYS A 31 -10.61 -7.05 4.02
C CYS A 31 -10.40 -8.38 4.76
N PRO A 32 -10.00 -9.47 4.07
CA PRO A 32 -9.66 -10.71 4.75
C PRO A 32 -8.48 -10.49 5.71
N SER A 33 -8.38 -11.31 6.76
CA SER A 33 -7.19 -11.29 7.62
C SER A 33 -5.95 -11.60 6.78
N PHE A 34 -4.78 -11.10 7.19
CA PHE A 34 -3.52 -11.28 6.46
C PHE A 34 -3.23 -12.76 6.13
N ASP A 35 -3.57 -13.66 7.05
CA ASP A 35 -3.27 -15.10 6.92
C ASP A 35 -4.03 -15.76 5.76
N GLU A 36 -5.25 -15.30 5.47
CA GLU A 36 -6.10 -15.91 4.45
C GLU A 36 -5.54 -15.82 3.02
N PRO A 37 -5.15 -14.63 2.49
CA PRO A 37 -4.47 -14.55 1.21
C PRO A 37 -3.08 -15.19 1.22
N MET A 38 -2.33 -15.16 2.33
CA MET A 38 -1.02 -15.84 2.41
C MET A 38 -1.18 -17.35 2.20
N ARG A 39 -2.17 -17.97 2.84
CA ARG A 39 -2.51 -19.37 2.63
C ARG A 39 -2.92 -19.66 1.19
N ARG A 40 -3.77 -18.82 0.58
CA ARG A 40 -4.17 -18.99 -0.84
C ARG A 40 -2.99 -18.89 -1.81
N ALA A 41 -1.97 -18.10 -1.47
CA ALA A 41 -0.77 -17.93 -2.26
C ALA A 41 0.30 -19.02 -2.03
N GLY A 42 0.08 -19.97 -1.11
CA GLY A 42 1.08 -20.97 -0.74
C GLY A 42 2.25 -20.40 0.06
N LEU A 43 2.03 -19.27 0.75
CA LEU A 43 3.03 -18.56 1.55
C LEU A 43 2.83 -18.75 3.05
N ASP A 44 2.04 -19.73 3.47
CA ASP A 44 1.92 -20.10 4.89
C ASP A 44 3.23 -20.77 5.37
N PRO A 45 3.76 -20.46 6.57
CA PRO A 45 3.21 -19.60 7.62
C PRO A 45 3.87 -18.21 7.66
N LEU A 46 3.63 -17.36 6.67
CA LEU A 46 3.94 -15.93 6.81
C LEU A 46 2.94 -15.28 7.77
N TYR A 47 3.49 -14.65 8.80
CA TYR A 47 2.71 -13.90 9.79
C TYR A 47 2.93 -12.41 9.64
N ALA A 48 1.88 -11.63 9.90
CA ALA A 48 2.00 -10.20 10.06
C ALA A 48 2.80 -9.91 11.34
N THR A 49 4.09 -9.62 11.19
CA THR A 49 4.87 -9.01 12.26
C THR A 49 4.46 -7.54 12.31
N GLY A 50 3.84 -7.11 13.41
CA GLY A 50 3.28 -5.76 13.52
C GLY A 50 4.30 -4.69 13.10
N ILE A 51 3.85 -3.68 12.36
CA ILE A 51 4.71 -2.58 11.94
C ILE A 51 4.73 -1.53 13.05
N ALA A 52 5.91 -1.25 13.60
CA ALA A 52 6.09 -0.07 14.45
C ALA A 52 6.15 1.18 13.56
N ILE A 53 5.05 1.93 13.50
CA ILE A 53 4.99 3.18 12.75
C ILE A 53 5.55 4.30 13.62
N PHE A 54 6.70 4.85 13.23
CA PHE A 54 7.21 6.10 13.79
C PHE A 54 6.92 7.25 12.82
N GLN A 55 5.81 7.95 13.06
CA GLN A 55 5.44 9.10 12.23
C GLN A 55 6.08 10.38 12.78
N MET A 56 6.85 11.07 11.95
CA MET A 56 7.37 12.41 12.24
C MET A 56 6.73 13.43 11.30
N ASN A 57 6.17 14.50 11.86
CA ASN A 57 5.71 15.65 11.08
C ASN A 57 6.87 16.63 10.91
N LEU A 58 7.61 16.51 9.81
CA LEU A 58 8.68 17.45 9.47
C LEU A 58 8.09 18.62 8.67
N GLY A 59 7.78 19.71 9.37
CA GLY A 59 7.61 21.00 8.71
C GLY A 59 8.95 21.50 8.18
N LYS A 60 8.99 22.11 6.99
CA LYS A 60 10.09 23.03 6.69
C LYS A 60 9.92 24.24 7.60
N LEU A 61 10.90 24.52 8.45
CA LEU A 61 11.05 25.88 8.97
C LEU A 61 11.29 26.79 7.76
N CYS A 62 10.42 27.78 7.61
CA CYS A 62 10.51 28.83 6.61
C CYS A 62 11.85 29.55 6.70
#